data_AF-A0A832YAV7-F1
#
_entry.id   AF-A0A832YAV7-F1
#
_cell.length_a   1.000
_cell.length_b   1.000
_cell.length_c   1.000
_cell.angle_alpha   90.00
_cell.angle_beta   90.00
_cell.angle_gamma   90.00
#
_symmetry.space_group_name_H-M   'P 1'
#
loop_
_entity.id
_entity.type
_entity.pdbx_description
1 polymer ?
#
loop_
_entity_poly.entity_id
_entity_poly.type
_entity_poly.pdbx_seq_one_letter_code
_entity_poly.pdbx_strand_id
1 'polypeptide(L)'
;MPEIKAALRLTSEESSDWDATLAIELYPQSAPKAVESFQDHSRNGRYDGIAFHRVIDDFMVQGGDISCSAYPLTQSSTSCNPGTGGYSAFWYGQGDQNDMTTWTMPDE
;
A
#
# COMPACT_ATOMS: atom_id res chain seq x y z
N MET A 1 -0.24 1.01 -18.66
CA MET A 1 0.38 2.21 -18.07
C MET A 1 1.89 2.10 -18.24
N PRO A 2 2.50 2.85 -19.18
CA PRO A 2 3.95 2.82 -19.45
C PRO A 2 4.80 3.32 -18.26
N GLU A 3 4.25 4.23 -17.46
CA GLU A 3 4.91 4.94 -16.35
C GLU A 3 5.38 3.98 -15.24
N ILE A 4 4.59 2.95 -14.90
CA ILE A 4 4.94 1.97 -13.87
C ILE A 4 6.16 1.13 -14.26
N LYS A 5 6.32 0.79 -15.56
CA LYS A 5 7.48 0.03 -16.05
C LYS A 5 8.76 0.84 -15.95
N ALA A 6 8.69 2.14 -16.24
CA ALA A 6 9.82 3.05 -16.16
C ALA A 6 10.27 3.26 -14.70
N ALA A 7 9.33 3.53 -13.78
CA ALA A 7 9.63 3.74 -12.37
C ALA A 7 10.23 2.50 -11.68
N LEU A 8 9.84 1.29 -12.09
CA LEU A 8 10.31 0.03 -11.51
C LEU A 8 11.47 -0.63 -12.26
N ARG A 9 11.99 -0.02 -13.33
CA ARG A 9 13.06 -0.58 -14.20
C ARG A 9 12.76 -2.01 -14.70
N LEU A 10 11.50 -2.35 -14.90
CA LEU A 10 11.09 -3.66 -15.41
C LEU A 10 11.29 -3.68 -16.93
N THR A 11 12.45 -4.18 -17.37
CA THR A 11 12.93 -4.15 -18.77
C THR A 11 12.67 -5.43 -19.56
N SER A 12 11.87 -6.38 -19.05
CA SER A 12 11.56 -7.60 -19.82
C SER A 12 10.50 -7.32 -20.88
N GLU A 13 10.89 -7.39 -22.15
CA GLU A 13 10.03 -7.14 -23.32
C GLU A 13 9.12 -8.33 -23.72
N GLU A 14 9.18 -9.45 -23.01
CA GLU A 14 8.47 -10.68 -23.39
C GLU A 14 7.28 -10.94 -22.47
N SER A 15 6.29 -10.04 -22.45
CA SER A 15 4.90 -10.40 -22.11
C SER A 15 3.95 -9.24 -22.38
N SER A 16 2.84 -9.53 -23.07
CA SER A 16 1.66 -8.67 -23.08
C SER A 16 0.97 -8.60 -21.70
N ASP A 17 1.40 -9.40 -20.73
CA ASP A 17 1.04 -9.21 -19.33
C ASP A 17 1.84 -8.06 -18.74
N TRP A 18 1.10 -7.17 -18.13
CA TRP A 18 1.56 -6.07 -17.29
C TRP A 18 1.86 -6.52 -15.86
N ASP A 19 1.94 -7.84 -15.65
CA ASP A 19 2.24 -8.45 -14.37
C ASP A 19 3.75 -8.48 -14.13
N ALA A 20 4.16 -7.95 -12.99
CA ALA A 20 5.53 -7.98 -12.53
C ALA A 20 5.60 -8.40 -11.07
N THR A 21 6.55 -9.26 -10.74
CA THR A 21 6.81 -9.68 -9.36
C THR A 21 7.82 -8.74 -8.72
N LEU A 22 7.42 -8.09 -7.61
CA LEU A 22 8.31 -7.26 -6.80
C LEU A 22 8.73 -8.03 -5.54
N ALA A 23 10.02 -8.08 -5.27
CA ALA A 23 10.56 -8.56 -4.00
C ALA A 23 10.99 -7.37 -3.15
N ILE A 24 10.48 -7.29 -1.91
CA ILE A 24 10.76 -6.20 -0.96
C ILE A 24 11.42 -6.80 0.27
N GLU A 25 12.55 -6.23 0.68
CA GLU A 25 13.22 -6.58 1.93
C GLU A 25 12.77 -5.65 3.07
N LEU A 26 12.47 -6.23 4.23
CA LEU A 26 12.00 -5.51 5.41
C LEU A 26 13.06 -5.55 6.51
N TYR A 27 13.19 -4.45 7.25
CA TYR A 27 14.20 -4.27 8.30
C TYR A 27 13.56 -4.23 9.71
N PRO A 28 13.21 -5.38 10.31
CA PRO A 28 12.50 -5.43 11.60
C PRO A 28 13.35 -4.91 12.78
N GLN A 29 14.67 -4.86 12.65
CA GLN A 29 15.55 -4.33 13.69
C GLN A 29 15.43 -2.82 13.84
N SER A 30 15.10 -2.11 12.76
CA SER A 30 14.99 -0.65 12.75
C SER A 30 13.57 -0.17 13.02
N ALA A 31 12.57 -0.87 12.45
CA ALA A 31 11.16 -0.49 12.51
C ALA A 31 10.27 -1.71 12.79
N PRO A 32 10.35 -2.32 13.99
CA PRO A 32 9.69 -3.60 14.28
C PRO A 32 8.17 -3.51 14.14
N LYS A 33 7.55 -2.39 14.56
CA LYS A 33 6.10 -2.19 14.52
C LYS A 33 5.61 -2.02 13.08
N ALA A 34 6.32 -1.23 12.29
CA ALA A 34 5.99 -1.02 10.88
C ALA A 34 6.07 -2.32 10.08
N VAL A 35 7.15 -3.10 10.30
CA VAL A 35 7.37 -4.38 9.61
C VAL A 35 6.34 -5.44 10.00
N GLU A 36 5.91 -5.47 11.26
CA GLU A 36 4.88 -6.40 11.73
C GLU A 36 3.52 -6.10 11.07
N SER A 37 3.10 -4.84 11.07
CA SER A 37 1.83 -4.45 10.45
C SER A 37 1.83 -4.59 8.94
N PHE A 38 2.94 -4.30 8.27
CA PHE A 38 3.05 -4.51 6.82
C PHE A 38 2.91 -5.99 6.47
N GLN A 39 3.57 -6.88 7.23
CA GLN A 39 3.43 -8.32 7.05
C GLN A 39 2.01 -8.80 7.31
N ASP A 40 1.34 -8.31 8.34
CA ASP A 40 -0.03 -8.70 8.65
C ASP A 40 -1.01 -8.30 7.53
N HIS A 41 -0.96 -7.06 7.06
CA HIS A 41 -1.76 -6.61 5.92
C HIS A 41 -1.49 -7.42 4.66
N SER A 42 -0.22 -7.73 4.38
CA SER A 42 0.17 -8.56 3.23
C SER A 42 -0.37 -9.99 3.35
N ARG A 43 -0.23 -10.65 4.51
CA ARG A 43 -0.73 -12.01 4.74
C ARG A 43 -2.25 -12.11 4.70
N ASN A 44 -2.94 -11.07 5.16
CA ASN A 44 -4.41 -10.99 5.16
C ASN A 44 -4.99 -10.54 3.81
N GLY A 45 -4.18 -10.44 2.75
CA GLY A 45 -4.61 -10.03 1.41
C GLY A 45 -5.18 -8.60 1.37
N ARG A 46 -4.85 -7.76 2.35
CA ARG A 46 -5.38 -6.39 2.42
C ARG A 46 -4.82 -5.50 1.32
N TYR A 47 -3.66 -5.85 0.75
CA TYR A 47 -3.08 -5.16 -0.39
C TYR A 47 -3.56 -5.70 -1.75
N ASP A 48 -4.35 -6.77 -1.77
CA ASP A 48 -4.82 -7.38 -3.02
C ASP A 48 -5.85 -6.48 -3.69
N GLY A 49 -5.61 -6.14 -4.96
CA GLY A 49 -6.49 -5.26 -5.74
C GLY A 49 -6.40 -3.78 -5.40
N ILE A 50 -5.43 -3.38 -4.55
CA ILE A 50 -5.12 -1.97 -4.28
C ILE A 50 -4.30 -1.38 -5.42
N ALA A 51 -4.72 -0.22 -5.90
CA ALA A 51 -3.99 0.51 -6.93
C ALA A 51 -2.93 1.44 -6.32
N PHE A 52 -1.86 1.67 -7.06
CA PHE A 52 -0.95 2.80 -6.79
C PHE A 52 -1.66 4.09 -7.15
N HIS A 53 -2.08 4.85 -6.15
CA HIS A 53 -2.79 6.12 -6.36
C HIS A 53 -1.86 7.28 -6.70
N ARG A 54 -0.54 7.11 -6.51
CA ARG A 54 0.45 8.11 -6.90
C ARG A 54 1.69 7.43 -7.46
N VAL A 55 2.04 7.82 -8.68
CA VAL A 55 3.23 7.39 -9.41
C VAL A 55 3.93 8.66 -9.89
N ILE A 56 5.16 8.88 -9.46
CA ILE A 56 6.00 9.99 -9.91
C ILE A 56 7.24 9.39 -10.57
N ASP A 57 7.37 9.62 -11.87
CA ASP A 57 8.51 9.14 -12.66
C ASP A 57 9.84 9.59 -12.04
N ASP A 58 10.81 8.68 -12.03
CA ASP A 58 12.16 8.86 -11.46
C ASP A 58 12.21 9.25 -9.97
N PHE A 59 11.12 9.12 -9.22
CA PHE A 59 11.09 9.43 -7.80
C PHE A 59 10.57 8.28 -6.95
N MET A 60 9.25 8.03 -6.99
CA MET A 60 8.62 7.03 -6.14
C MET A 60 7.23 6.63 -6.62
N VAL A 61 6.80 5.47 -6.15
CA VAL A 61 5.42 5.00 -6.24
C VAL A 61 4.84 4.90 -4.83
N GLN A 62 3.60 5.32 -4.66
CA GLN A 62 2.89 5.29 -3.39
C GLN A 62 1.56 4.54 -3.58
N GLY A 63 1.38 3.52 -2.74
CA GLY A 63 0.18 2.69 -2.66
C GLY A 63 -0.16 2.42 -1.20
N GLY A 64 -0.88 1.32 -0.94
CA GLY A 64 -1.19 0.88 0.42
C GLY A 64 -2.37 1.61 1.09
N ASP A 65 -3.20 2.29 0.31
CA ASP A 65 -4.46 2.86 0.81
C ASP A 65 -5.54 1.77 0.87
N ILE A 66 -5.55 1.04 1.99
CA ILE A 66 -6.48 -0.06 2.27
C ILE A 66 -7.91 0.45 2.49
N SER A 67 -8.06 1.72 2.88
CA SER A 67 -9.38 2.28 3.15
C SER A 67 -10.09 2.72 1.86
N CYS A 68 -9.34 3.26 0.89
CA CYS A 68 -9.91 4.07 -0.18
C CYS A 68 -9.27 3.87 -1.56
N SER A 69 -8.77 2.67 -1.85
CA SER A 69 -8.28 2.32 -3.19
C SER A 69 -8.77 0.95 -3.63
N ALA A 70 -10.03 0.89 -4.10
CA ALA A 70 -10.53 -0.25 -4.83
C ALA A 70 -10.32 -0.04 -6.34
N TYR A 71 -9.74 -1.02 -7.03
CA TYR A 71 -9.77 -1.05 -8.49
C TYR A 71 -11.15 -1.57 -8.98
N PRO A 72 -11.75 -0.98 -10.02
CA PRO A 72 -11.30 0.19 -10.77
C PRO A 72 -11.46 1.49 -9.96
N LEU A 73 -10.53 2.43 -10.15
CA LEU A 73 -10.53 3.80 -9.57
C LEU A 73 -11.78 4.65 -9.94
N THR A 74 -12.79 4.04 -10.55
CA THR A 74 -14.05 4.65 -10.98
C THR A 74 -15.11 4.66 -9.89
N GLN A 75 -14.89 3.95 -8.78
CA GLN A 75 -15.70 4.09 -7.57
C GLN A 75 -14.90 4.89 -6.54
N SER A 76 -14.67 6.16 -6.85
CA SER A 76 -14.76 7.20 -5.82
C SER A 76 -16.13 7.00 -5.18
N SER A 77 -16.23 6.15 -4.15
CA SER A 77 -17.33 6.28 -3.22
C SER A 77 -17.26 7.74 -2.78
N THR A 78 -18.38 8.45 -2.84
CA THR A 78 -18.47 9.88 -2.53
C THR A 78 -17.91 10.24 -1.14
N SER A 79 -17.53 9.23 -0.33
CA SER A 79 -17.00 9.31 1.01
C SER A 79 -15.46 9.23 1.13
N CYS A 80 -14.67 8.96 0.09
CA CYS A 80 -13.23 8.90 0.28
C CYS A 80 -12.35 9.23 -0.92
N ASN A 81 -11.35 10.08 -0.68
CA ASN A 81 -10.31 10.42 -1.65
C ASN A 81 -9.11 9.48 -1.46
N PRO A 82 -8.54 8.91 -2.54
CA PRO A 82 -7.34 8.09 -2.43
C PRO A 82 -6.15 8.91 -1.94
N GLY A 83 -5.28 8.30 -1.15
CA GLY A 83 -4.13 8.94 -0.51
C GLY A 83 -4.40 9.43 0.92
N THR A 84 -5.51 9.02 1.53
CA THR A 84 -5.77 9.19 2.97
C THR A 84 -4.91 8.25 3.82
N GLY A 85 -4.38 7.19 3.21
CA GLY A 85 -3.61 6.16 3.87
C GLY A 85 -4.48 5.02 4.38
N GLY A 86 -3.87 4.10 5.12
CA GLY A 86 -4.54 3.00 5.79
C GLY A 86 -4.45 3.12 7.30
N TYR A 87 -5.09 2.18 7.98
CA TYR A 87 -4.96 1.99 9.42
C TYR A 87 -3.85 0.97 9.73
N SER A 88 -3.30 1.02 10.95
CA SER A 88 -2.37 0.02 11.47
C SER A 88 -3.06 -1.33 11.66
N ALA A 89 -2.35 -2.43 11.41
CA ALA A 89 -2.85 -3.78 11.67
C ALA A 89 -3.04 -4.06 13.17
N PHE A 90 -2.34 -3.33 14.03
CA PHE A 90 -2.38 -3.49 15.47
C PHE A 90 -2.66 -2.17 16.18
N TRP A 91 -3.39 -2.23 17.28
CA TRP A 91 -3.63 -1.07 18.13
C TRP A 91 -2.39 -0.80 18.99
N TYR A 92 -1.71 0.31 18.71
CA TYR A 92 -0.53 0.76 19.46
C TYR A 92 -0.85 1.82 20.52
N GLY A 93 -2.10 1.88 20.99
CA GLY A 93 -2.55 2.88 21.95
C GLY A 93 -2.99 4.21 21.33
N GLN A 94 -3.09 4.28 20.01
CA GLN A 94 -3.57 5.44 19.26
C GLN A 94 -4.83 5.05 18.47
N GLY A 95 -5.91 5.82 18.63
CA GLY A 95 -7.24 5.50 18.11
C GLY A 95 -8.12 4.70 19.09
N ASP A 96 -9.35 4.39 18.67
CA ASP A 96 -10.30 3.58 19.44
C ASP A 96 -9.97 2.09 19.29
N GLN A 97 -9.78 1.40 20.41
CA GLN A 97 -9.49 -0.03 20.43
C GLN A 97 -10.61 -0.88 19.76
N ASN A 98 -11.84 -0.38 19.71
CA ASN A 98 -12.98 -1.07 19.11
C ASN A 98 -13.17 -0.76 17.63
N ASP A 99 -12.49 0.25 17.09
CA ASP A 99 -12.57 0.64 15.67
C ASP A 99 -11.19 0.63 15.02
N MET A 100 -10.93 -0.46 14.30
CA MET A 100 -9.68 -0.70 13.60
C MET A 100 -9.37 0.36 12.53
N THR A 101 -10.38 1.04 11.99
CA THR A 101 -10.16 2.09 10.97
C THR A 101 -9.49 3.35 11.54
N THR A 102 -9.51 3.50 12.86
CA THR A 102 -8.91 4.64 13.58
C THR A 102 -7.51 4.37 14.09
N TRP A 103 -7.01 3.13 13.94
CA TRP A 103 -5.70 2.75 14.47
C TRP A 103 -4.60 3.42 13.68
N THR A 104 -3.84 4.28 14.34
CA THR A 104 -2.66 4.91 13.75
C THR A 104 -1.41 4.28 14.32
N MET A 105 -0.38 4.16 13.49
CA MET A 105 0.95 3.90 14.04
C MET A 105 1.47 5.16 14.71
N PRO A 106 1.99 5.07 15.94
CA PRO A 106 2.77 6.16 16.49
C PRO A 106 3.95 6.44 15.55
N ASP A 107 4.33 7.70 15.47
CA ASP A 107 5.61 8.08 14.91
C ASP A 107 6.73 7.31 15.62
N GLU A 108 7.58 6.64 14.84
CA GLU A 108 8.80 5.98 15.33
C GLU A 108 9.90 7.02 15.62
#